data_AF-A0A1F0Q675-F1
#
_entry.id   AF-A0A1F0Q675-F1
#
_cell.length_a   1.000
_cell.length_b   1.000
_cell.length_c   1.000
_cell.angle_alpha   90.00
_cell.angle_beta   90.00
_cell.angle_gamma   90.00
#
_symmetry.space_group_name_H-M   'P 1'
#
loop_
_entity.id
_entity.type
_entity.pdbx_description
1 polymer ?
#
loop_
_entity_poly.entity_id
_entity_poly.type
_entity_poly.pdbx_seq_one_letter_code
_entity_poly.pdbx_strand_id
1 'polypeptide(L)'
;MEDFDFDAWVEGLKAIPEDRLMEASAKLSAERRERPARAAEEKARAEIVAGLAENAPDLVSAHVTLEEAKEDPSKVPTWKNPGSDFLKAFRQGAVVKHAEKYWLSETENLNTWEPGAEGVHTNIWRDVTHEVQPPSPVTDESGEVIPQGRRDNPFPFIAGIQVEKGNFVEFNGELYEVISGHKLANHWPPNAAHSLFSKA
;
A
#
# COMPACT_ATOMS: atom_id res chain seq x y z
N MET A 1 33.97 10.20 -15.28
CA MET A 1 33.72 8.84 -15.78
C MET A 1 35.04 8.14 -15.57
N GLU A 2 35.18 7.35 -14.50
CA GLU A 2 36.44 6.64 -14.24
C GLU A 2 36.68 5.65 -15.38
N ASP A 3 37.85 5.71 -15.99
CA ASP A 3 38.26 4.78 -17.03
C ASP A 3 38.36 3.37 -16.43
N PHE A 4 37.66 2.41 -17.02
CA PHE A 4 37.70 1.01 -16.61
C PHE A 4 39.08 0.43 -16.91
N ASP A 5 39.85 0.13 -15.87
CA ASP A 5 41.16 -0.51 -16.00
C ASP A 5 41.00 -2.01 -16.30
N PHE A 6 41.13 -2.33 -17.59
CA PHE A 6 41.01 -3.69 -18.10
C PHE A 6 42.12 -4.61 -17.57
N ASP A 7 43.34 -4.09 -17.41
CA ASP A 7 44.49 -4.91 -16.98
C ASP A 7 44.35 -5.28 -15.51
N ALA A 8 43.93 -4.34 -14.66
CA ALA A 8 43.60 -4.62 -13.26
C ALA A 8 42.45 -5.63 -13.12
N TRP A 9 41.44 -5.56 -13.99
CA TRP A 9 40.33 -6.52 -14.00
C TRP A 9 40.79 -7.93 -14.39
N VAL A 10 41.66 -8.05 -15.41
CA VAL A 10 42.22 -9.34 -15.84
C VAL A 10 43.12 -9.95 -14.77
N GLU A 11 43.96 -9.15 -14.10
CA GLU A 11 44.77 -9.64 -12.97
C GLU A 11 43.89 -10.07 -11.79
N GLY A 12 42.80 -9.35 -11.52
CA GLY A 12 41.79 -9.74 -10.54
C GLY A 12 41.14 -11.10 -10.85
N LEU A 13 40.86 -11.40 -12.13
CA LEU A 13 40.33 -12.70 -12.56
C LEU A 13 41.33 -13.84 -12.35
N LYS A 14 42.62 -13.62 -12.62
CA LYS A 14 43.68 -14.62 -12.41
C LYS A 14 43.90 -14.92 -10.93
N ALA A 15 43.63 -13.94 -10.06
CA ALA A 15 43.75 -14.09 -8.61
C ALA A 15 42.56 -14.83 -7.98
N ILE A 16 41.50 -15.15 -8.74
CA ILE A 16 40.34 -15.90 -8.20
C ILE A 16 40.79 -17.32 -7.84
N PRO A 17 40.59 -17.76 -6.59
CA PRO A 17 40.88 -19.12 -6.18
C PRO A 17 40.08 -20.17 -6.97
N GLU A 18 40.72 -21.29 -7.34
CA GLU A 18 40.11 -22.35 -8.16
C GLU A 18 38.85 -22.96 -7.52
N ASP A 19 38.78 -23.04 -6.19
CA ASP A 19 37.60 -23.49 -5.46
C ASP A 19 36.39 -22.59 -5.69
N ARG A 20 36.60 -21.27 -5.77
CA ARG A 20 35.54 -20.29 -6.12
C ARG A 20 35.08 -20.44 -7.56
N LEU A 21 36.00 -20.70 -8.49
CA LEU A 21 35.67 -20.95 -9.90
C LEU A 21 34.85 -22.25 -10.06
N MET A 22 35.25 -23.32 -9.36
CA MET A 22 34.49 -24.57 -9.32
C MET A 22 33.10 -24.39 -8.69
N GLU A 23 32.99 -23.65 -7.58
CA GLU A 23 31.70 -23.33 -6.94
C GLU A 23 30.77 -22.55 -7.89
N ALA A 24 31.31 -21.53 -8.58
CA ALA A 24 30.57 -20.74 -9.55
C ALA A 24 30.11 -21.57 -10.75
N SER A 25 30.97 -22.44 -11.29
CA SER A 25 30.63 -23.37 -12.37
C SER A 25 29.53 -24.37 -11.95
N ALA A 26 29.60 -24.89 -10.71
CA ALA A 26 28.58 -25.77 -10.15
C ALA A 26 27.23 -25.04 -10.00
N LYS A 27 27.22 -23.81 -9.47
CA LYS A 27 26.02 -22.96 -9.36
C LYS A 27 25.42 -22.63 -10.72
N LEU A 28 26.24 -22.28 -11.71
CA LEU A 28 25.77 -22.01 -13.08
C LEU A 28 25.16 -23.27 -13.71
N SER A 29 25.77 -24.44 -13.47
CA SER A 29 25.26 -25.73 -13.96
C SER A 29 23.96 -26.15 -13.25
N ALA A 30 23.78 -25.83 -11.98
CA ALA A 30 22.52 -25.99 -11.27
C ALA A 30 21.45 -25.03 -11.84
N GLU A 31 21.76 -23.74 -11.97
CA GLU A 31 20.85 -22.73 -12.51
C GLU A 31 20.39 -23.06 -13.94
N ARG A 32 21.28 -23.56 -14.80
CA ARG A 32 20.91 -24.01 -16.17
C ARG A 32 19.97 -25.21 -16.18
N ARG A 33 20.06 -26.11 -15.19
CA ARG A 33 19.18 -27.27 -15.05
C ARG A 33 17.84 -26.90 -14.42
N GLU A 34 17.84 -25.97 -13.46
CA GLU A 34 16.66 -25.58 -12.70
C GLU A 34 15.82 -24.53 -13.40
N ARG A 35 16.42 -23.61 -14.17
CA ARG A 35 15.69 -22.60 -14.95
C ARG A 35 14.59 -23.18 -15.84
N PRO A 36 14.83 -24.22 -16.68
CA PRO A 36 13.75 -24.79 -17.49
C PRO A 36 12.68 -25.46 -16.63
N ALA A 37 13.03 -26.06 -15.48
CA ALA A 37 12.06 -26.62 -14.54
C ALA A 37 11.19 -25.51 -13.92
N ARG A 38 11.79 -24.42 -13.43
CA ARG A 38 11.07 -23.22 -12.94
C ARG A 38 10.17 -22.61 -14.01
N ALA A 39 10.69 -22.42 -15.22
CA ALA A 39 9.90 -21.87 -16.33
C ALA A 39 8.74 -22.79 -16.71
N ALA A 40 8.92 -24.11 -16.68
CA ALA A 40 7.86 -25.07 -16.91
C ALA A 40 6.80 -25.05 -15.78
N GLU A 41 7.22 -24.94 -14.52
CA GLU A 41 6.33 -24.79 -13.37
C GLU A 41 5.52 -23.50 -13.44
N GLU A 42 6.16 -22.37 -13.75
CA GLU A 42 5.48 -21.08 -13.94
C GLU A 42 4.49 -21.13 -15.09
N LYS A 43 4.88 -21.75 -16.22
CA LYS A 43 3.99 -21.95 -17.36
C LYS A 43 2.79 -22.82 -16.98
N ALA A 44 3.01 -23.93 -16.27
CA ALA A 44 1.92 -24.81 -15.81
C ALA A 44 0.98 -24.08 -14.85
N ARG A 45 1.52 -23.27 -13.93
CA ARG A 45 0.72 -22.41 -13.05
C ARG A 45 -0.09 -21.39 -13.85
N ALA A 46 0.52 -20.76 -14.86
CA ALA A 46 -0.17 -19.80 -15.71
C ALA A 46 -1.29 -20.45 -16.53
N GLU A 47 -1.08 -21.67 -17.06
CA GLU A 47 -2.11 -22.45 -17.75
C GLU A 47 -3.27 -22.82 -16.83
N ILE A 48 -2.98 -23.23 -15.58
CA ILE A 48 -4.00 -23.49 -14.57
C ILE A 48 -4.80 -22.22 -14.25
N VAL A 49 -4.12 -21.09 -14.03
CA VAL A 49 -4.77 -19.80 -13.76
C VAL A 49 -5.62 -19.35 -14.94
N ALA A 50 -5.16 -19.53 -16.18
CA ALA A 50 -5.92 -19.21 -17.38
C ALA A 50 -7.17 -20.08 -17.50
N GLY A 51 -7.05 -21.40 -17.28
CA GLY A 51 -8.18 -22.31 -17.28
C GLY A 51 -9.18 -22.02 -16.15
N LEU A 52 -8.70 -21.60 -14.98
CA LEU A 52 -9.55 -21.11 -13.88
C LEU A 52 -10.26 -19.81 -14.26
N ALA A 53 -9.59 -18.87 -14.94
CA ALA A 53 -10.21 -17.61 -15.36
C ALA A 53 -11.36 -17.83 -16.36
N GLU A 54 -11.24 -18.84 -17.23
CA GLU A 54 -12.28 -19.20 -18.20
C GLU A 54 -13.46 -19.94 -17.56
N ASN A 55 -13.18 -20.92 -16.69
CA ASN A 55 -14.21 -21.84 -16.19
C ASN A 55 -14.80 -21.44 -14.82
N ALA A 56 -14.07 -20.64 -14.05
CA ALA A 56 -14.44 -20.22 -12.70
C ALA A 56 -13.85 -18.83 -12.38
N PRO A 57 -14.28 -17.78 -13.09
CA PRO A 57 -13.71 -16.44 -12.98
C PRO A 57 -13.74 -15.87 -11.54
N ASP A 58 -14.72 -16.28 -10.73
CA ASP A 58 -14.84 -15.90 -9.33
C ASP A 58 -13.63 -16.34 -8.48
N LEU A 59 -12.93 -17.42 -8.86
CA LEU A 59 -11.72 -17.90 -8.17
C LEU A 59 -10.48 -17.04 -8.46
N VAL A 60 -10.52 -16.25 -9.52
CA VAL A 60 -9.40 -15.46 -10.04
C VAL A 60 -9.71 -13.96 -9.99
N SER A 61 -10.82 -13.54 -9.35
CA SER A 61 -11.27 -12.16 -9.40
C SER A 61 -10.16 -11.21 -8.94
N ALA A 62 -9.73 -10.32 -9.82
CA ALA A 62 -8.82 -9.25 -9.48
C ALA A 62 -9.52 -8.32 -8.49
N HIS A 63 -8.85 -8.01 -7.38
CA HIS A 63 -9.30 -6.98 -6.47
C HIS A 63 -8.80 -5.63 -6.99
N VAL A 64 -9.60 -4.59 -6.80
CA VAL A 64 -9.18 -3.23 -7.12
C VAL A 64 -8.03 -2.86 -6.18
N THR A 65 -6.91 -2.48 -6.77
CA THR A 65 -5.73 -2.00 -6.04
C THR A 65 -5.87 -0.53 -5.68
N LEU A 66 -5.02 -0.04 -4.78
CA LEU A 66 -5.01 1.36 -4.38
C LEU A 66 -4.77 2.32 -5.56
N GLU A 67 -3.89 1.95 -6.49
CA GLU A 67 -3.58 2.76 -7.66
C GLU A 67 -4.77 2.81 -8.63
N GLU A 68 -5.43 1.68 -8.88
CA GLU A 68 -6.66 1.64 -9.69
C GLU A 68 -7.81 2.42 -9.03
N ALA A 69 -7.90 2.35 -7.70
CA ALA A 69 -8.89 3.12 -6.94
C ALA A 69 -8.64 4.63 -7.08
N LYS A 70 -7.38 5.09 -7.06
CA LYS A 70 -7.00 6.49 -7.28
C LYS A 70 -7.31 6.97 -8.70
N GLU A 71 -7.06 6.13 -9.71
CA GLU A 71 -7.35 6.46 -11.10
C GLU A 71 -8.85 6.51 -11.39
N ASP A 72 -9.61 5.56 -10.84
CA ASP A 72 -11.06 5.47 -11.06
C ASP A 72 -11.79 5.00 -9.79
N PRO A 73 -12.19 5.95 -8.92
CA PRO A 73 -12.92 5.64 -7.69
C PRO A 73 -14.23 4.89 -7.91
N SER A 74 -14.81 5.01 -9.11
CA SER A 74 -16.07 4.34 -9.51
C SER A 74 -15.91 2.82 -9.63
N LYS A 75 -14.70 2.33 -9.88
CA LYS A 75 -14.42 0.88 -9.98
C LYS A 75 -14.37 0.19 -8.63
N VAL A 76 -14.19 0.94 -7.54
CA VAL A 76 -14.04 0.34 -6.22
C VAL A 76 -15.35 -0.36 -5.81
N PRO A 77 -15.33 -1.68 -5.55
CA PRO A 77 -16.52 -2.41 -5.16
C PRO A 77 -16.96 -2.01 -3.75
N THR A 78 -18.27 -1.98 -3.52
CA THR A 78 -18.82 -1.85 -2.17
C THR A 78 -18.49 -3.11 -1.36
N TRP A 79 -18.02 -2.93 -0.12
CA TRP A 79 -17.76 -4.03 0.79
C TRP A 79 -19.03 -4.85 1.00
N LYS A 80 -18.90 -6.17 0.93
CA LYS A 80 -19.94 -7.14 1.22
C LYS A 80 -19.39 -8.16 2.18
N ASN A 81 -20.14 -8.47 3.23
CA ASN A 81 -19.72 -9.45 4.23
C ASN A 81 -19.50 -10.83 3.55
N PRO A 82 -18.26 -11.37 3.58
CA PRO A 82 -17.96 -12.66 2.98
C PRO A 82 -18.47 -13.86 3.78
N GLY A 83 -18.85 -13.66 5.05
CA GLY A 83 -19.27 -14.75 5.93
C GLY A 83 -18.20 -15.83 6.06
N SER A 84 -18.59 -17.09 5.85
CA SER A 84 -17.67 -18.24 5.84
C SER A 84 -17.12 -18.57 4.44
N ASP A 85 -17.41 -17.75 3.43
CA ASP A 85 -16.97 -17.97 2.05
C ASP A 85 -15.64 -17.24 1.79
N PHE A 86 -14.54 -17.98 1.94
CA PHE A 86 -13.20 -17.43 1.76
C PHE A 86 -12.90 -16.96 0.33
N LEU A 87 -13.69 -17.37 -0.66
CA LEU A 87 -13.55 -16.85 -2.03
C LEU A 87 -14.00 -15.40 -2.14
N LYS A 88 -14.87 -14.96 -1.23
CA LYS A 88 -15.34 -13.57 -1.15
C LYS A 88 -14.51 -12.72 -0.18
N ALA A 89 -13.52 -13.32 0.49
CA ALA A 89 -12.64 -12.61 1.40
C ALA A 89 -11.62 -11.74 0.64
N PHE A 90 -11.17 -10.67 1.27
CA PHE A 90 -10.32 -9.66 0.64
C PHE A 90 -8.84 -9.97 0.87
N ARG A 91 -8.03 -9.91 -0.19
CA ARG A 91 -6.57 -10.10 -0.07
C ARG A 91 -5.90 -8.81 0.42
N GLN A 92 -4.63 -8.92 0.83
CA GLN A 92 -3.80 -7.74 1.08
C GLN A 92 -3.76 -6.84 -0.16
N GLY A 93 -3.88 -5.52 0.03
CA GLY A 93 -3.85 -4.54 -1.05
C GLY A 93 -5.20 -4.30 -1.74
N ALA A 94 -6.24 -5.08 -1.41
CA ALA A 94 -7.58 -4.87 -1.93
C ALA A 94 -8.22 -3.60 -1.35
N VAL A 95 -8.86 -2.81 -2.21
CA VAL A 95 -9.61 -1.61 -1.83
C VAL A 95 -11.12 -1.85 -1.98
N VAL A 96 -11.87 -1.42 -0.97
CA VAL A 96 -13.33 -1.52 -0.92
C VAL A 96 -13.95 -0.23 -0.44
N LYS A 97 -15.21 0.02 -0.84
CA LYS A 97 -16.00 1.15 -0.36
C LYS A 97 -16.95 0.70 0.75
N HIS A 98 -16.87 1.32 1.93
CA HIS A 98 -17.76 1.05 3.06
C HIS A 98 -18.06 2.34 3.84
N ALA A 99 -19.33 2.59 4.19
CA ALA A 99 -19.77 3.80 4.89
C ALA A 99 -19.23 5.11 4.27
N GLU A 100 -19.39 5.26 2.95
CA GLU A 100 -18.91 6.40 2.14
C GLU A 100 -17.38 6.60 2.11
N LYS A 101 -16.63 5.72 2.76
CA LYS A 101 -15.16 5.74 2.83
C LYS A 101 -14.53 4.64 1.98
N TYR A 102 -13.28 4.84 1.61
CA TYR A 102 -12.45 3.84 0.91
C TYR A 102 -11.48 3.21 1.91
N TRP A 103 -11.41 1.87 1.89
CA TRP A 103 -10.65 1.09 2.85
C TRP A 103 -9.69 0.16 2.12
N LEU A 104 -8.42 0.16 2.53
CA LEU A 104 -7.37 -0.72 2.05
C LEU A 104 -7.19 -1.88 3.03
N SER A 105 -7.22 -3.11 2.52
CA SER A 105 -6.92 -4.30 3.31
C SER A 105 -5.40 -4.41 3.52
N GLU A 106 -4.94 -4.30 4.76
CA GLU A 106 -3.51 -4.43 5.11
C GLU A 106 -3.13 -5.81 5.66
N THR A 107 -4.13 -6.67 5.89
CA THR A 107 -3.91 -8.02 6.43
C THR A 107 -3.12 -8.88 5.45
N GLU A 108 -2.07 -9.56 5.92
CA GLU A 108 -1.29 -10.52 5.10
C GLU A 108 -2.13 -11.73 4.66
N ASN A 109 -3.08 -12.14 5.51
CA ASN A 109 -4.06 -13.19 5.22
C ASN A 109 -5.36 -12.63 4.63
N LEU A 110 -6.26 -13.54 4.24
CA LEU A 110 -7.61 -13.16 3.78
C LEU A 110 -8.39 -12.42 4.88
N ASN A 111 -8.82 -11.21 4.54
CA ASN A 111 -9.57 -10.32 5.39
C ASN A 111 -11.07 -10.54 5.21
N THR A 112 -11.75 -10.85 6.31
CA THR A 112 -13.20 -11.08 6.38
C THR A 112 -13.92 -10.09 7.28
N TRP A 113 -13.19 -9.18 7.94
CA TRP A 113 -13.73 -8.27 8.92
C TRP A 113 -14.38 -7.06 8.24
N GLU A 114 -15.31 -6.42 8.95
CA GLU A 114 -16.03 -5.24 8.45
C GLU A 114 -15.15 -3.98 8.57
N PRO A 115 -14.92 -3.22 7.47
CA PRO A 115 -14.11 -2.02 7.50
C PRO A 115 -14.71 -0.96 8.41
N GLY A 116 -13.93 -0.48 9.38
CA GLY A 116 -14.35 0.55 10.34
C GLY A 116 -15.22 0.04 11.49
N ALA A 117 -15.43 -1.28 11.63
CA ALA A 117 -16.13 -1.84 12.80
C ALA A 117 -15.30 -1.69 14.09
N GLU A 118 -15.98 -1.78 15.24
CA GLU A 118 -15.31 -1.72 16.55
C GLU A 118 -14.30 -2.88 16.69
N GLY A 119 -13.07 -2.54 17.10
CA GLY A 119 -11.97 -3.52 17.19
C GLY A 119 -11.22 -3.79 15.88
N VAL A 120 -11.63 -3.16 14.77
CA VAL A 120 -10.91 -3.22 13.49
C VAL A 120 -9.91 -2.07 13.42
N HIS A 121 -8.62 -2.42 13.47
CA HIS A 121 -7.52 -1.48 13.47
C HIS A 121 -6.92 -1.30 12.05
N THR A 122 -6.03 -0.32 11.93
CA THR A 122 -5.41 0.09 10.65
C THR A 122 -4.57 -0.99 9.98
N ASN A 123 -4.10 -1.98 10.74
CA ASN A 123 -3.39 -3.15 10.22
C ASN A 123 -4.33 -4.19 9.56
N ILE A 124 -5.65 -4.03 9.72
CA ILE A 124 -6.66 -4.83 9.02
C ILE A 124 -7.25 -4.02 7.89
N TRP A 125 -7.84 -2.88 8.23
CA TRP A 125 -8.44 -1.95 7.29
C TRP A 125 -7.89 -0.54 7.53
N ARG A 126 -7.17 0.01 6.55
CA ARG A 126 -6.70 1.39 6.57
C ARG A 126 -7.64 2.29 5.79
N ASP A 127 -8.10 3.38 6.39
CA ASP A 127 -8.88 4.40 5.71
C ASP A 127 -7.97 5.12 4.69
N VAL A 128 -8.26 4.93 3.40
CA VAL A 128 -7.56 5.52 2.25
C VAL A 128 -8.45 6.50 1.50
N THR A 129 -9.54 6.95 2.11
CA THR A 129 -10.50 7.88 1.50
C THR A 129 -9.79 9.12 0.94
N HIS A 130 -8.84 9.70 1.68
CA HIS A 130 -8.08 10.87 1.22
C HIS A 130 -7.11 10.59 0.10
N GLU A 131 -6.67 9.34 -0.08
CA GLU A 131 -5.81 8.99 -1.19
C GLU A 131 -6.62 8.78 -2.47
N VAL A 132 -7.77 8.11 -2.36
CA VAL A 132 -8.67 7.81 -3.48
C VAL A 132 -9.46 9.04 -3.92
N GLN A 133 -9.91 9.83 -2.95
CA GLN A 133 -10.68 11.04 -3.16
C GLN A 133 -10.11 12.16 -2.27
N PRO A 134 -9.02 12.82 -2.72
CA PRO A 134 -8.51 13.97 -1.99
C PRO A 134 -9.60 15.03 -1.88
N PRO A 135 -9.71 15.73 -0.73
CA PRO A 135 -10.70 16.79 -0.59
C PRO A 135 -10.46 17.85 -1.66
N SER A 136 -11.54 18.43 -2.19
CA SER A 136 -11.43 19.46 -3.22
C SER A 136 -10.51 20.59 -2.74
N PRO A 137 -9.58 21.08 -3.59
CA PRO A 137 -8.69 22.15 -3.21
C PRO A 137 -9.51 23.36 -2.77
N VAL A 138 -9.29 23.81 -1.53
CA VAL A 138 -9.89 25.05 -1.04
C VAL A 138 -9.13 26.20 -1.69
N THR A 139 -9.84 27.04 -2.45
CA THR A 139 -9.28 28.27 -3.01
C THR A 139 -9.64 29.46 -2.15
N ASP A 140 -8.71 30.41 -2.02
CA ASP A 140 -8.98 31.69 -1.38
C ASP A 140 -9.87 32.61 -2.25
N GLU A 141 -10.20 33.81 -1.75
CA GLU A 141 -11.00 34.82 -2.47
C GLU A 141 -10.35 35.30 -3.78
N SER A 142 -9.04 35.04 -3.96
CA SER A 142 -8.27 35.35 -5.17
C SER A 142 -8.21 34.18 -6.16
N GLY A 143 -8.77 33.02 -5.81
CA GLY A 143 -8.74 31.79 -6.61
C GLY A 143 -7.43 31.00 -6.48
N GLU A 144 -6.56 31.33 -5.53
CA GLU A 144 -5.31 30.60 -5.27
C GLU A 144 -5.58 29.38 -4.38
N VAL A 145 -5.01 28.23 -4.74
CA VAL A 145 -5.20 26.97 -4.01
C VAL A 145 -4.47 27.02 -2.66
N ILE A 146 -5.23 26.94 -1.58
CA ILE A 146 -4.70 26.88 -0.22
C ILE A 146 -4.12 25.47 0.01
N PRO A 147 -2.83 25.34 0.34
CA PRO A 147 -2.22 24.04 0.59
C PRO A 147 -2.89 23.34 1.78
N GLN A 148 -3.04 22.02 1.69
CA GLN A 148 -3.65 21.22 2.75
C GLN A 148 -2.80 21.24 4.03
N GLY A 149 -3.47 21.23 5.18
CA GLY A 149 -2.85 21.41 6.50
C GLY A 149 -2.80 22.86 6.97
N ARG A 150 -3.40 23.81 6.24
CA ARG A 150 -3.60 25.20 6.70
C ARG A 150 -4.85 25.30 7.57
N ARG A 151 -4.98 26.41 8.32
CA ARG A 151 -6.18 26.66 9.15
C ARG A 151 -7.46 26.67 8.31
N ASP A 152 -7.38 27.22 7.10
CA ASP A 152 -8.49 27.33 6.14
C ASP A 152 -8.68 26.06 5.27
N ASN A 153 -7.73 25.13 5.31
CA ASN A 153 -7.78 23.83 4.62
C ASN A 153 -7.13 22.75 5.49
N PRO A 154 -7.75 22.35 6.62
CA PRO A 154 -7.14 21.42 7.55
C PRO A 154 -7.06 19.98 7.01
N PHE A 155 -6.13 19.21 7.55
CA PHE A 155 -6.12 17.77 7.33
C PHE A 155 -7.29 17.12 8.07
N PRO A 156 -8.09 16.28 7.42
CA PRO A 156 -9.02 15.41 8.13
C PRO A 156 -8.25 14.41 9.00
N PHE A 157 -8.72 14.14 10.22
CA PHE A 157 -8.06 13.18 11.11
C PHE A 157 -8.25 11.74 10.65
N ILE A 158 -7.32 11.25 9.83
CA ILE A 158 -7.25 9.86 9.38
C ILE A 158 -5.88 9.28 9.61
N ALA A 159 -5.87 8.07 10.19
CA ALA A 159 -4.64 7.39 10.52
C ALA A 159 -3.81 7.09 9.26
N GLY A 160 -2.51 7.32 9.35
CA GLY A 160 -1.56 7.10 8.26
C GLY A 160 -1.16 8.37 7.51
N ILE A 161 -1.85 9.50 7.70
CA ILE A 161 -1.45 10.79 7.14
C ILE A 161 -0.21 11.30 7.91
N GLN A 162 0.83 11.70 7.18
CA GLN A 162 1.99 12.36 7.76
C GLN A 162 1.70 13.85 7.94
N VAL A 163 1.85 14.36 9.17
CA VAL A 163 1.65 15.78 9.49
C VAL A 163 2.91 16.41 10.07
N GLU A 164 3.07 17.71 9.86
CA GLU A 164 4.16 18.53 10.38
C GLU A 164 3.67 19.50 11.46
N LYS A 165 4.61 20.00 12.27
CA LYS A 165 4.30 21.02 13.28
C LYS A 165 3.73 22.28 12.61
N GLY A 166 2.64 22.81 13.18
CA GLY A 166 1.92 23.97 12.66
C GLY A 166 0.88 23.64 11.58
N ASN A 167 0.72 22.37 11.20
CA ASN A 167 -0.42 21.95 10.40
C ASN A 167 -1.70 21.96 11.25
N PHE A 168 -2.85 22.13 10.60
CA PHE A 168 -4.16 22.03 11.22
C PHE A 168 -4.83 20.70 10.85
N VAL A 169 -5.50 20.10 11.82
CA VAL A 169 -6.25 18.85 11.69
C VAL A 169 -7.68 19.06 12.19
N GLU A 170 -8.67 18.60 11.43
CA GLU A 170 -10.07 18.58 11.83
C GLU A 170 -10.42 17.22 12.44
N PHE A 171 -10.95 17.24 13.66
CA PHE A 171 -11.41 16.06 14.38
C PHE A 171 -12.72 16.36 15.11
N ASN A 172 -13.75 15.56 14.84
CA ASN A 172 -15.10 15.75 15.40
C ASN A 172 -15.69 17.16 15.19
N GLY A 173 -15.40 17.79 14.04
CA GLY A 173 -15.85 19.15 13.73
C GLY A 173 -15.11 20.25 14.50
N GLU A 174 -14.04 19.90 15.23
CA GLU A 174 -13.17 20.83 15.91
C GLU A 174 -11.80 20.88 15.25
N LEU A 175 -11.19 22.07 15.28
CA LEU A 175 -9.88 22.31 14.70
C LEU A 175 -8.77 22.19 15.75
N TYR A 176 -7.70 21.49 15.38
CA TYR A 176 -6.52 21.27 16.21
C TYR A 176 -5.25 21.66 15.44
N GLU A 177 -4.32 22.36 16.09
CA GLU A 177 -2.97 22.61 15.58
C GLU A 177 -2.04 21.47 16.02
N VAL A 178 -1.24 20.96 15.09
CA VAL A 178 -0.22 19.94 15.32
C VAL A 178 1.00 20.59 16.00
N ILE A 179 1.28 20.19 17.23
CA ILE A 179 2.40 20.72 18.04
C ILE A 179 3.73 20.05 17.66
N SER A 180 3.69 18.78 17.26
CA SER A 180 4.84 17.97 16.91
C SER A 180 4.56 17.13 15.67
N GLY A 181 5.48 17.11 14.70
CA GLY A 181 5.30 16.32 13.47
C GLY A 181 5.28 14.82 13.77
N HIS A 182 4.29 14.10 13.21
CA HIS A 182 4.10 12.67 13.40
C HIS A 182 3.16 12.11 12.32
N LYS A 183 2.99 10.78 12.30
CA LYS A 183 1.96 10.12 11.49
C LYS A 183 0.69 10.01 12.32
N LEU A 184 -0.45 10.50 11.81
CA LEU A 184 -1.73 10.42 12.51
C LEU A 184 -2.05 8.96 12.82
N ALA A 185 -2.62 8.71 14.00
CA ALA A 185 -2.96 7.37 14.45
C ALA A 185 -4.19 7.38 15.36
N ASN A 186 -5.09 6.41 15.19
CA ASN A 186 -6.36 6.35 15.92
C ASN A 186 -6.18 6.29 17.46
N HIS A 187 -5.05 5.78 17.94
CA HIS A 187 -4.75 5.68 19.37
C HIS A 187 -4.19 6.98 19.98
N TRP A 188 -3.94 8.01 19.16
CA TRP A 188 -3.54 9.35 19.58
C TRP A 188 -4.51 10.40 19.01
N PRO A 189 -5.79 10.40 19.44
CA PRO A 189 -6.76 11.35 18.93
C PRO A 189 -6.46 12.78 19.44
N PRO A 190 -6.78 13.83 18.66
CA PRO A 190 -6.44 15.22 19.01
C PRO A 190 -7.00 15.72 20.35
N ASN A 191 -8.15 15.17 20.78
CA ASN A 191 -8.77 15.53 22.05
C ASN A 191 -8.10 14.90 23.29
N ALA A 192 -7.27 13.85 23.13
CA ALA A 192 -6.60 13.17 24.24
C ALA A 192 -5.07 13.31 24.19
N ALA A 193 -4.49 13.47 23.00
CA ALA A 193 -3.05 13.56 22.79
C ALA A 193 -2.56 15.02 22.84
N HIS A 194 -2.70 15.68 24.01
CA HIS A 194 -2.34 17.09 24.20
C HIS A 194 -0.84 17.42 23.96
N SER A 195 0.04 16.42 23.95
CA SER A 195 1.45 16.58 23.59
C SER A 195 1.67 16.69 22.08
N LEU A 196 0.71 16.21 21.27
CA LEU A 196 0.77 16.20 19.81
C LEU A 196 -0.14 17.26 19.19
N PHE A 197 -1.24 17.62 19.87
CA PHE A 197 -2.25 18.53 19.37
C PHE A 197 -2.64 19.60 20.39
N SER A 198 -2.88 20.82 19.90
CA SER A 198 -3.49 21.92 20.64
C SER A 198 -4.81 22.29 19.99
N LYS A 199 -5.86 22.55 20.77
CA LYS A 199 -7.11 23.10 20.24
C LYS A 199 -6.86 24.51 19.68
N ALA A 200 -7.36 24.79 18.48
CA ALA A 200 -7.06 26.00 17.69
C ALA A 200 -8.08 27.15 17.85
#